data_AF-A0A534AVD6-F1
#
_entry.id   AF-A0A534AVD6-F1
#
_cell.length_a   1.000
_cell.length_b   1.000
_cell.length_c   1.000
_cell.angle_alpha   90.00
_cell.angle_beta   90.00
_cell.angle_gamma   90.00
#
_symmetry.space_group_name_H-M   'P 1'
#
loop_
_entity.id
_entity.type
_entity.pdbx_description
1 polymer ?
#
loop_
_entity_poly.entity_id
_entity_poly.type
_entity_poly.pdbx_seq_one_letter_code
_entity_poly.pdbx_strand_id
1 'polypeptide(L)' 'ESVGIIPSRYPGSEAAEDPTLCLARQTAWLQVRPDVYEGLGQRVLATDAGEYPLFEARSIVFDEAPAARGATDG' A
#
# COMPACT_ATOMS: atom_id res chain seq x y z
N GLU A 1 17.42 -15.23 -2.68
CA GLU A 1 16.50 -14.43 -3.51
C GLU A 1 15.19 -15.19 -3.61
N SER A 2 14.06 -14.49 -3.43
CA SER A 2 12.72 -15.09 -3.51
C SER A 2 11.83 -14.15 -4.30
N VAL A 3 11.04 -14.69 -5.22
CA VAL A 3 10.11 -13.93 -6.08
C VAL A 3 8.69 -14.13 -5.56
N GLY A 4 7.92 -13.05 -5.53
CA GLY A 4 6.51 -13.07 -5.14
C GLY A 4 5.67 -12.14 -6.00
N ILE A 5 4.36 -12.29 -5.93
CA ILE A 5 3.39 -11.43 -6.60
C ILE A 5 2.71 -10.54 -5.58
N ILE A 6 2.56 -9.25 -5.90
CA ILE A 6 1.84 -8.29 -5.07
C ILE A 6 0.48 -8.02 -5.73
N PRO A 7 -0.64 -8.15 -5.00
CA PRO A 7 -1.93 -7.70 -5.49
C PRO A 7 -1.89 -6.19 -5.73
N SER A 8 -2.13 -5.76 -6.97
CA SER A 8 -1.97 -4.36 -7.39
C SER A 8 -3.16 -3.46 -7.05
N ARG A 9 -4.30 -4.07 -6.74
CA ARG A 9 -5.56 -3.39 -6.45
C ARG A 9 -6.01 -3.57 -5.01
N TYR A 10 -6.84 -2.67 -4.52
CA TYR A 10 -7.57 -2.90 -3.27
C TYR A 10 -8.67 -3.96 -3.47
N PRO A 11 -9.01 -4.76 -2.43
CA PRO A 11 -10.13 -5.71 -2.50
C PRO A 11 -11.46 -5.04 -2.90
N GLY A 12 -12.31 -5.74 -3.65
CA GLY A 12 -13.61 -5.23 -4.10
C GLY A 12 -13.55 -4.36 -5.36
N SER A 13 -12.35 -3.98 -5.82
CA SER A 13 -12.17 -3.18 -7.05
C SER A 13 -12.69 -3.88 -8.31
N GLU A 14 -12.76 -5.21 -8.32
CA GLU A 14 -13.29 -6.02 -9.42
C GLU A 14 -14.81 -5.87 -9.63
N ALA A 15 -15.53 -5.42 -8.60
CA ALA A 15 -16.96 -5.22 -8.64
C ALA A 15 -17.34 -3.74 -8.81
N ALA A 16 -16.36 -2.85 -9.01
CA ALA A 16 -16.61 -1.43 -9.20
C ALA A 16 -17.36 -1.18 -10.51
N GLU A 17 -18.36 -0.28 -10.47
CA GLU A 17 -19.09 0.14 -11.67
C GLU A 17 -18.20 0.89 -12.66
N ASP A 18 -17.23 1.65 -12.14
CA ASP A 18 -16.23 2.36 -12.93
C ASP A 18 -15.12 1.41 -13.41
N PRO A 19 -15.00 1.13 -14.72
CA PRO A 19 -13.98 0.22 -15.26
C PRO A 19 -12.53 0.69 -15.02
N THR A 20 -12.32 1.99 -14.77
CA THR A 20 -10.98 2.52 -14.51
C THR A 20 -10.44 2.00 -13.17
N LEU A 21 -11.30 1.81 -12.17
CA LEU A 21 -10.95 1.19 -10.89
C LEU A 21 -10.65 -0.31 -11.09
N CYS A 22 -11.47 -1.00 -11.88
CA CYS A 22 -11.22 -2.40 -12.24
C CYS A 22 -9.85 -2.58 -12.92
N LEU A 23 -9.43 -1.65 -13.78
CA LEU A 23 -8.16 -1.71 -14.50
C LEU A 23 -6.98 -1.08 -13.73
N ALA A 24 -7.15 -0.68 -12.48
CA ALA A 24 -6.12 -0.01 -11.66
C ALA A 24 -5.58 1.29 -12.29
N ARG A 25 -6.40 1.99 -13.09
CA ARG A 25 -6.05 3.27 -13.73
C ARG A 25 -6.39 4.49 -12.87
N GLN A 26 -7.08 4.26 -11.77
CA GLN A 26 -7.51 5.28 -10.82
C GLN A 26 -7.49 4.67 -9.40
N THR A 27 -7.40 5.54 -8.40
CA THR A 27 -7.67 5.21 -7.00
C THR A 27 -8.84 6.06 -6.51
N ALA A 28 -9.77 5.44 -5.80
CA ALA A 28 -10.86 6.13 -5.12
C ALA A 28 -10.87 5.74 -3.65
N TRP A 29 -11.32 6.66 -2.79
CA TRP A 29 -11.43 6.44 -1.35
C TRP A 29 -12.90 6.48 -0.93
N LEU A 30 -13.41 5.35 -0.45
CA LEU A 30 -14.77 5.22 0.05
C LEU A 30 -14.77 5.35 1.57
N GLN A 31 -15.49 6.33 2.10
CA GLN A 31 -15.68 6.46 3.54
C GLN A 31 -16.67 5.41 4.04
N VAL A 32 -16.21 4.48 4.87
CA VAL A 32 -17.06 3.40 5.42
C VAL A 32 -17.53 3.69 6.85
N ARG A 33 -16.83 4.57 7.57
CA ARG A 33 -17.17 5.11 8.91
C ARG A 33 -16.56 6.52 9.05
N PRO A 34 -16.92 7.32 10.07
CA PRO A 34 -16.23 8.58 10.36
C PRO A 34 -14.71 8.36 10.41
N ASP A 35 -13.98 9.14 9.60
CA ASP A 35 -12.51 9.09 9.45
C ASP A 35 -11.90 7.73 9.04
N VAL A 36 -12.70 6.77 8.56
CA VAL A 36 -12.22 5.49 8.04
C VAL A 36 -12.56 5.35 6.57
N TYR A 37 -11.53 5.19 5.76
CA TYR A 37 -11.63 5.08 4.30
C TYR A 37 -11.06 3.76 3.81
N GLU A 38 -11.78 3.13 2.89
CA GLU A 38 -11.32 1.97 2.15
C GLU A 38 -10.98 2.39 0.71
N GLY A 39 -9.85 1.91 0.20
CA GLY A 39 -9.44 2.19 -1.17
C GLY A 39 -10.15 1.29 -2.18
N LEU A 40 -10.36 1.81 -3.39
CA LEU A 40 -10.73 1.06 -4.59
C LEU A 40 -9.78 1.43 -5.74
N GLY A 41 -9.53 0.50 -6.65
CA GLY A 41 -8.62 0.67 -7.76
C GLY A 41 -7.16 0.41 -7.39
N GLN A 42 -6.25 1.22 -7.92
CA GLN A 42 -4.80 1.05 -7.71
C GLN A 42 -4.42 1.27 -6.24
N ARG A 43 -3.56 0.41 -5.69
CA ARG A 43 -3.00 0.63 -4.35
C ARG A 43 -2.10 1.87 -4.31
N VAL A 44 -2.22 2.63 -3.22
CA VAL A 44 -1.35 3.76 -2.88
C VAL A 44 -0.64 3.43 -1.57
N LEU A 45 0.66 3.71 -1.53
CA LEU A 45 1.49 3.62 -0.34
C LEU A 45 1.63 5.02 0.26
N ALA A 46 1.30 5.19 1.54
CA ALA A 46 1.38 6.47 2.22
C ALA A 46 2.50 6.47 3.26
N THR A 47 3.17 7.61 3.38
CA THR A 47 4.21 7.92 4.37
C THR A 47 3.93 9.31 4.95
N ASP A 48 4.70 9.72 5.95
CA ASP A 48 4.70 11.10 6.44
C ASP A 48 5.19 12.12 5.39
N ALA A 49 5.97 11.68 4.40
CA ALA A 49 6.46 12.50 3.30
C ALA A 49 5.47 12.62 2.12
N GLY A 50 4.43 11.79 2.08
CA GLY A 50 3.42 11.83 1.01
C GLY A 50 2.92 10.45 0.57
N GLU A 51 2.25 10.44 -0.58
CA GLU A 51 1.58 9.29 -1.18
C GLU A 51 2.24 8.86 -2.49
N TYR A 52 2.34 7.56 -2.71
CA TYR A 52 3.03 6.95 -3.85
C TYR A 52 2.14 5.87 -4.49
N PRO A 53 1.69 6.04 -5.75
CA PRO A 53 0.98 4.99 -6.48
C PRO A 53 1.85 3.75 -6.66
N LEU A 54 1.29 2.56 -6.46
CA LEU A 54 2.05 1.31 -6.48
C LEU A 54 2.80 1.09 -7.81
N PHE A 55 2.24 1.51 -8.94
CA PHE A 55 2.89 1.34 -10.26
C PHE A 55 4.01 2.35 -10.55
N GLU A 56 4.19 3.36 -9.70
CA GLU A 56 5.31 4.29 -9.78
C GLU A 56 6.48 3.84 -8.90
N ALA A 57 6.21 3.08 -7.84
CA ALA A 57 7.24 2.51 -6.98
C ALA A 57 8.14 1.54 -7.77
N ARG A 58 9.46 1.66 -7.57
CA ARG A 58 10.49 0.79 -8.19
C ARG A 58 11.30 0.03 -7.16
N SER A 59 11.51 0.62 -5.99
CA SER A 59 12.21 0.02 -4.87
C SER A 59 11.62 0.57 -3.58
N ILE A 60 11.50 -0.29 -2.58
CA ILE A 60 11.15 0.09 -1.21
C ILE A 60 12.28 -0.44 -0.35
N VAL A 61 13.02 0.47 0.28
CA VAL A 61 14.17 0.15 1.11
C VAL A 61 13.83 0.57 2.53
N PHE A 62 14.05 -0.32 3.48
CA PHE A 62 13.95 -0.03 4.90
C PHE A 62 15.35 0.14 5.45
N ASP A 63 15.54 1.17 6.28
CA ASP A 63 16.77 1.31 7.04
C ASP A 63 16.95 0.11 7.99
N GLU A 64 18.20 -0.26 8.24
CA GLU A 64 18.51 -1.29 9.22
C GLU A 64 18.03 -0.81 10.60
N ALA A 65 17.19 -1.61 11.24
CA ALA A 65 16.77 -1.31 12.60
C ALA A 65 18.04 -1.22 13.47
N PRO A 66 18.19 -0.19 14.33
CA PRO A 66 19.33 -0.09 15.22
C PRO A 66 19.44 -1.39 16.03
N ALA A 67 20.64 -1.96 16.09
CA ALA A 67 20.89 -3.17 16.86
C ALA A 67 20.27 -3.01 18.24
N ALA A 68 19.42 -3.96 18.63
CA ALA A 68 18.82 -3.97 19.95
C ALA A 68 19.96 -3.76 20.96
N ARG A 69 19.93 -2.62 21.68
CA ARG A 69 20.95 -2.30 22.69
C ARG A 69 21.07 -3.53 23.56
N GLY A 70 22.27 -4.12 23.58
CA GLY A 70 22.52 -5.44 24.12
C GLY A 70 21.82 -5.62 25.44
N ALA A 71 21.05 -6.71 25.54
CA ALA A 71 20.82 -7.34 26.82
C ALA A 71 22.20 -7.63 27.40
N THR A 72 22.66 -6.71 28.24
CA THR A 72 23.80 -6.91 29.13
C THR A 72 23.25 -7.89 30.17
N ASP A 73 23.52 -9.16 29.94
CA ASP A 73 23.32 -10.21 30.94
C ASP A 73 24.69 -10.86 31.19
N GLY A 74 25.13 -10.79 32.44
CA GLY A 74 26.34 -11.45 32.98
C GLY A 74 27.57 -10.59 33.13
#